data_AF-A0A5C7X022-F1
#
_entry.id   AF-A0A5C7X022-F1
#
_cell.length_a   1.000
_cell.length_b   1.000
_cell.length_c   1.000
_cell.angle_alpha   90.00
_cell.angle_beta   90.00
_cell.angle_gamma   90.00
#
_symmetry.space_group_name_H-M   'P 1'
#
loop_
_entity.id
_entity.type
_entity.pdbx_description
1 polymer ?
#
loop_
_entity_poly.entity_id
_entity_poly.type
_entity_poly.pdbx_seq_one_letter_code
_entity_poly.pdbx_strand_id
1 'polypeptide(L)'
;MSELMFTERSRFLSEDGLGEPERLASPTTNLLWSAATESARDEARGRAAHVREVLTGYRSGTALAAAPHEPRASYLAHLPRGTRERAKAKELGVGLRTIERWVSRYEKDGEVGLLPHLRSATLCRSQRFELFAQVALDIMREQVDKSRPTKDFVFRHTKARLIGTYGADVVPIPSKTRAYEILAELDKVCPLSLAMTAWTACRI
;
A
#
# COMPACT_ATOMS: atom_id res chain seq x y z
N MET A 1 10.49 -58.14 35.37
CA MET A 1 9.34 -57.35 35.86
C MET A 1 9.23 -56.15 34.92
N SER A 2 8.54 -56.24 33.77
CA SER A 2 7.08 -55.99 33.56
C SER A 2 6.71 -54.58 34.05
N GLU A 3 6.31 -53.57 33.27
CA GLU A 3 5.37 -53.41 32.13
C GLU A 3 5.81 -52.16 31.33
N LEU A 4 5.84 -52.08 30.00
CA LEU A 4 4.73 -52.01 29.02
C LEU A 4 3.56 -51.08 29.42
N MET A 5 3.68 -49.80 29.09
CA MET A 5 2.51 -48.99 28.68
C MET A 5 2.80 -48.32 27.33
N PHE A 6 2.43 -49.04 26.28
CA PHE A 6 2.02 -48.45 25.02
C PHE A 6 0.70 -47.71 25.26
N THR A 7 0.61 -46.45 24.84
CA THR A 7 -0.68 -45.85 24.51
C THR A 7 -0.54 -45.21 23.15
N GLU A 8 -0.97 -45.99 22.17
CA GLU A 8 -1.36 -45.54 20.85
C GLU A 8 -2.54 -44.58 20.98
N ARG A 9 -2.35 -43.34 20.52
CA ARG A 9 -3.43 -42.50 20.04
C ARG A 9 -2.97 -41.82 18.76
N SER A 10 -2.66 -42.62 17.75
CA SER A 10 -2.66 -42.15 16.37
C SER A 10 -4.10 -41.83 15.98
N ARG A 11 -4.43 -40.53 15.90
CA ARG A 11 -5.60 -40.11 15.14
C ARG A 11 -5.17 -40.07 13.68
N PHE A 12 -5.67 -41.03 12.90
CA PHE A 12 -5.70 -40.94 11.45
C PHE A 12 -6.31 -39.58 11.07
N LEU A 13 -5.52 -38.71 10.45
CA LEU A 13 -6.06 -37.63 9.66
C LEU A 13 -6.58 -38.28 8.38
N SER A 14 -7.89 -38.50 8.30
CA SER A 14 -8.54 -38.89 7.07
C SER A 14 -8.16 -37.86 5.99
N GLU A 15 -7.38 -38.30 5.01
CA GLU A 15 -7.35 -37.69 3.69
C GLU A 15 -8.73 -37.92 3.08
N ASP A 16 -9.61 -36.92 3.18
CA ASP A 16 -10.70 -36.67 2.23
C ASP A 16 -11.45 -35.42 2.67
N GLY A 17 -10.96 -34.30 2.18
CA GLY A 17 -11.58 -33.00 2.31
C GLY A 17 -11.01 -32.13 1.22
N LEU A 18 -11.41 -32.40 -0.02
CA LEU A 18 -11.25 -31.49 -1.15
C LEU A 18 -11.99 -30.18 -0.80
N GLY A 19 -11.30 -29.33 -0.06
CA GLY A 19 -11.66 -27.94 0.10
C GLY A 19 -11.51 -27.29 -1.27
N GLU A 20 -12.64 -26.86 -1.80
CA GLU A 20 -12.83 -25.85 -2.85
C GLU A 20 -11.57 -25.03 -3.16
N PRO A 21 -11.24 -24.77 -4.45
CA PRO A 21 -10.07 -23.98 -4.79
C PRO A 21 -10.15 -22.64 -4.06
N GLU A 22 -9.26 -22.51 -3.08
CA GLU A 22 -9.10 -21.35 -2.23
C GLU A 22 -9.06 -20.13 -3.15
N ARG A 23 -10.09 -19.27 -3.06
CA ARG A 23 -10.07 -17.96 -3.70
C ARG A 23 -8.80 -17.29 -3.21
N LEU A 24 -7.72 -17.33 -4.01
CA LEU A 24 -6.37 -16.81 -3.75
C LEU A 24 -6.37 -16.00 -2.46
N ALA A 25 -6.04 -16.65 -1.33
CA ALA A 25 -6.09 -16.02 -0.02
C ALA A 25 -5.41 -14.66 -0.16
N SER A 26 -6.13 -13.58 0.18
CA SER A 26 -5.58 -12.24 0.08
C SER A 26 -4.19 -12.27 0.73
N PRO A 27 -3.13 -11.88 0.01
CA PRO A 27 -1.77 -12.05 0.51
C PRO A 27 -1.67 -11.49 1.92
N THR A 28 -1.15 -12.29 2.85
CA THR A 28 -1.07 -11.93 4.28
C THR A 28 -0.46 -10.54 4.42
N THR A 29 -0.97 -9.72 5.34
CA THR A 29 -0.53 -8.32 5.54
C THR A 29 1.00 -8.17 5.65
N ASN A 30 1.66 -9.11 6.32
CA ASN A 30 3.12 -9.18 6.41
C ASN A 30 3.81 -9.37 5.05
N LEU A 31 3.26 -10.25 4.20
CA LEU A 31 3.79 -10.51 2.87
C LEU A 31 3.63 -9.28 1.98
N LEU A 32 2.48 -8.59 2.04
CA LEU A 32 2.24 -7.32 1.35
C LEU A 32 3.19 -6.20 1.79
N TRP A 33 3.50 -6.13 3.09
CA TRP A 33 4.43 -5.14 3.60
C TRP A 33 5.86 -5.40 3.15
N SER A 34 6.35 -6.65 3.24
CA SER A 34 7.71 -7.02 2.80
C SER A 34 7.89 -6.81 1.29
N ALA A 35 6.83 -7.09 0.54
CA ALA A 35 6.70 -6.94 -0.90
C ALA A 35 6.75 -5.49 -1.38
N ALA A 36 6.29 -4.54 -0.56
CA ALA A 36 6.29 -3.12 -0.91
C ALA A 36 7.72 -2.57 -1.01
N THR A 37 7.94 -1.64 -1.94
CA THR A 37 9.17 -0.86 -2.03
C THR A 37 9.34 0.01 -0.78
N GLU A 38 10.58 0.39 -0.42
CA GLU A 38 10.79 1.25 0.75
C GLU A 38 10.09 2.60 0.59
N SER A 39 10.09 3.18 -0.62
CA SER A 39 9.33 4.42 -0.89
C SER A 39 7.83 4.24 -0.64
N ALA A 40 7.25 3.09 -0.97
CA ALA A 40 5.83 2.81 -0.71
C ALA A 40 5.55 2.63 0.79
N ARG A 41 6.47 1.98 1.52
CA ARG A 41 6.39 1.85 2.98
C ARG A 41 6.51 3.21 3.68
N ASP A 42 7.41 4.06 3.22
CA ASP A 42 7.58 5.42 3.75
C ASP A 42 6.35 6.30 3.51
N GLU A 43 5.76 6.21 2.31
CA GLU A 43 4.49 6.87 2.02
C GLU A 43 3.38 6.37 2.96
N ALA A 44 3.31 5.06 3.20
CA ALA A 44 2.34 4.46 4.13
C ALA A 44 2.56 4.90 5.58
N ARG A 45 3.81 4.92 6.08
CA ARG A 45 4.18 5.42 7.41
C ARG A 45 3.81 6.89 7.58
N GLY A 46 4.04 7.71 6.55
CA GLY A 46 3.66 9.12 6.52
C GLY A 46 2.15 9.30 6.67
N ARG A 47 1.36 8.55 5.90
CA ARG A 47 -0.11 8.52 6.03
C ARG A 47 -0.56 8.02 7.40
N ALA A 48 0.07 6.97 7.91
CA ALA A 48 -0.25 6.41 9.21
C ALA A 48 -0.02 7.43 10.32
N ALA A 49 1.03 8.24 10.23
CA ALA A 49 1.27 9.31 11.18
C ALA A 49 0.14 10.37 11.15
N HIS A 50 -0.37 10.74 9.98
CA HIS A 50 -1.52 11.65 9.88
C HIS A 50 -2.80 11.04 10.43
N VAL A 51 -3.06 9.76 10.17
CA VAL A 51 -4.21 9.05 10.72
C VAL A 51 -4.13 8.97 12.24
N ARG A 52 -2.96 8.61 12.79
CA ARG A 52 -2.73 8.59 14.24
C ARG A 52 -2.94 9.96 14.88
N GLU A 53 -2.47 11.02 14.24
CA GLU A 53 -2.68 12.40 14.72
C GLU A 53 -4.17 12.77 14.74
N VAL A 54 -4.91 12.39 13.71
CA VAL A 54 -6.37 12.59 13.66
C VAL A 54 -7.07 11.81 14.76
N LEU A 55 -6.67 10.57 15.03
CA LEU A 55 -7.33 9.70 16.02
C LEU A 55 -6.95 10.05 17.47
N THR A 56 -5.70 10.42 17.70
CA THR A 56 -5.11 10.51 19.06
C THR A 56 -4.62 11.90 19.44
N GLY A 57 -4.43 12.80 18.47
CA GLY A 57 -3.79 14.10 18.65
C GLY A 57 -2.27 14.09 18.41
N TYR A 58 -1.65 12.92 18.30
CA TYR A 58 -0.20 12.75 18.20
C TYR A 58 0.20 12.00 16.93
N ARG A 59 1.27 12.42 16.25
CA ARG A 59 1.74 11.73 15.03
C ARG A 59 2.30 10.35 15.30
N SER A 60 2.88 10.15 16.48
CA SER A 60 3.30 8.84 16.97
C SER A 60 2.13 7.96 17.42
N GLY A 61 0.95 8.54 17.62
CA GLY A 61 -0.23 7.86 18.17
C GLY A 61 -0.28 7.85 19.71
N THR A 62 0.74 8.36 20.39
CA THR A 62 0.80 8.34 21.86
C THR A 62 1.37 9.64 22.41
N ALA A 63 0.92 10.04 23.60
CA ALA A 63 1.50 11.18 24.30
C ALA A 63 2.95 10.93 24.78
N LEU A 64 3.34 9.65 24.97
CA LEU A 64 4.67 9.27 25.45
C LEU A 64 5.78 9.57 24.44
N ALA A 65 5.46 9.54 23.15
CA ALA A 65 6.36 9.88 22.06
C ALA A 65 5.85 11.13 21.32
N ALA A 66 5.35 12.13 22.07
CA ALA A 66 4.87 13.38 21.50
C ALA A 66 6.05 14.19 20.92
N ALA A 67 5.89 14.70 19.70
CA ALA A 67 6.82 15.67 19.16
C ALA A 67 6.63 17.05 19.84
N PRO A 68 7.61 17.96 19.74
CA PRO A 68 7.42 19.34 20.20
C PRO A 68 6.15 19.95 19.60
N HIS A 69 5.34 20.59 20.44
CA HIS A 69 4.05 21.20 20.07
C HIS A 69 2.92 20.22 19.71
N GLU A 70 3.04 18.94 20.07
CA GLU A 70 1.93 17.98 20.04
C GLU A 70 1.29 17.78 21.44
N PRO A 71 -0.04 17.66 21.55
CA PRO A 71 -1.02 17.68 20.46
C PRO A 71 -1.34 19.12 20.02
N ARG A 72 -1.46 19.34 18.71
CA ARG A 72 -1.83 20.67 18.18
C ARG A 72 -3.29 20.97 18.52
N ALA A 73 -3.63 22.25 18.66
CA ALA A 73 -4.96 22.70 19.06
C ALA A 73 -6.10 22.10 18.20
N SER A 74 -5.88 21.92 16.90
CA SER A 74 -6.84 21.33 15.96
C SER A 74 -7.06 19.82 16.11
N TYR A 75 -6.22 19.14 16.88
CA TYR A 75 -6.23 17.68 17.06
C TYR A 75 -6.41 17.25 18.53
N LEU A 76 -6.80 18.19 19.40
CA LEU A 76 -7.10 17.90 20.80
C LEU A 76 -8.20 16.83 20.92
N ALA A 77 -8.03 15.89 21.85
CA ALA A 77 -8.87 14.69 21.98
C ALA A 77 -10.35 15.00 22.26
N HIS A 78 -10.66 16.13 22.89
CA HIS A 78 -12.05 16.57 23.16
C HIS A 78 -12.78 17.05 21.89
N LEU A 79 -12.06 17.34 20.80
CA LEU A 79 -12.67 17.75 19.54
C LEU A 79 -13.31 16.55 18.84
N PRO A 80 -14.50 16.72 18.23
CA PRO A 80 -15.14 15.67 17.44
C PRO A 80 -14.19 15.16 16.34
N ARG A 81 -14.19 13.83 16.12
CA ARG A 81 -13.36 13.17 15.09
C ARG A 81 -13.52 13.83 13.72
N GLY A 82 -14.75 14.11 13.29
CA GLY A 82 -15.01 14.77 12.01
C GLY A 82 -14.43 16.19 11.90
N THR A 83 -14.28 16.92 13.01
CA THR A 83 -13.59 18.23 13.01
C THR A 83 -12.09 18.05 12.80
N ARG A 84 -11.49 17.05 13.46
CA ARG A 84 -10.08 16.69 13.29
C ARG A 84 -9.78 16.19 11.87
N GLU A 85 -10.65 15.36 11.29
CA GLU A 85 -10.55 14.88 9.91
C GLU A 85 -10.63 16.03 8.90
N ARG A 86 -11.56 16.98 9.07
CA ARG A 86 -11.64 18.18 8.21
C ARG A 86 -10.41 19.08 8.34
N ALA A 87 -9.91 19.28 9.56
CA ALA A 87 -8.69 20.04 9.78
C ALA A 87 -7.49 19.41 9.05
N LYS A 88 -7.35 18.08 9.13
CA LYS A 88 -6.29 17.35 8.43
C LYS A 88 -6.46 17.36 6.92
N ALA A 89 -7.69 17.22 6.42
CA ALA A 89 -8.00 17.32 5.00
C ALA A 89 -7.58 18.69 4.44
N LYS A 90 -7.92 19.77 5.15
CA LYS A 90 -7.50 21.14 4.79
C LYS A 90 -5.98 21.32 4.83
N GLU A 91 -5.32 20.78 5.85
CA GLU A 91 -3.86 20.85 6.00
C GLU A 91 -3.13 20.16 4.84
N LEU A 92 -3.63 18.99 4.40
CA LEU A 92 -3.02 18.20 3.34
C LEU A 92 -3.50 18.58 1.92
N GLY A 93 -4.49 19.46 1.79
CA GLY A 93 -5.08 19.82 0.49
C GLY A 93 -5.84 18.67 -0.19
N VAL A 94 -6.29 17.67 0.58
CA VAL A 94 -7.05 16.51 0.08
C VAL A 94 -8.52 16.61 0.46
N GLY A 95 -9.39 15.92 -0.28
CA GLY A 95 -10.81 15.82 0.08
C GLY A 95 -11.04 15.04 1.38
N LEU A 96 -12.08 15.41 2.14
CA LEU A 96 -12.44 14.75 3.42
C LEU A 96 -12.60 13.23 3.28
N ARG A 97 -13.26 12.78 2.21
CA ARG A 97 -13.49 11.36 1.91
C ARG A 97 -12.19 10.55 1.73
N THR A 98 -11.08 11.21 1.40
CA THR A 98 -9.75 10.59 1.33
C THR A 98 -9.22 10.31 2.73
N ILE A 99 -9.35 11.26 3.65
CA ILE A 99 -8.96 11.08 5.06
C ILE A 99 -9.82 9.99 5.70
N GLU A 100 -11.15 10.06 5.57
CA GLU A 100 -12.06 9.03 6.11
C GLU A 100 -11.69 7.62 5.61
N ARG A 101 -11.36 7.50 4.32
CA ARG A 101 -10.91 6.24 3.72
C ARG A 101 -9.58 5.76 4.29
N TRP A 102 -8.61 6.66 4.48
CA TRP A 102 -7.35 6.30 5.12
C TRP A 102 -7.56 5.82 6.54
N VAL A 103 -8.37 6.53 7.32
CA VAL A 103 -8.66 6.13 8.70
C VAL A 103 -9.33 4.76 8.73
N SER A 104 -10.36 4.53 7.90
CA SER A 104 -11.05 3.23 7.83
C SER A 104 -10.10 2.07 7.45
N ARG A 105 -9.19 2.29 6.50
CA ARG A 105 -8.19 1.27 6.10
C ARG A 105 -7.15 1.02 7.17
N TYR A 106 -6.73 2.07 7.87
CA TYR A 106 -5.79 1.96 8.98
C TYR A 106 -6.40 1.21 10.17
N GLU A 107 -7.66 1.50 10.51
CA GLU A 107 -8.38 0.78 11.57
C GLU A 107 -8.56 -0.71 11.24
N LYS A 108 -8.67 -1.06 9.95
CA LYS A 108 -8.85 -2.44 9.50
C LYS A 108 -7.53 -3.22 9.35
N ASP A 109 -6.57 -2.64 8.62
CA ASP A 109 -5.39 -3.35 8.12
C ASP A 109 -4.07 -2.68 8.59
N GLY A 110 -4.14 -1.68 9.47
CA GLY A 110 -2.98 -0.95 9.98
C GLY A 110 -2.25 -0.15 8.90
N GLU A 111 -0.92 -0.05 9.02
CA GLU A 111 -0.08 0.66 8.03
C GLU A 111 -0.12 -0.01 6.64
N VAL A 112 -0.35 -1.33 6.60
CA VAL A 112 -0.45 -2.09 5.35
C VAL A 112 -1.64 -1.59 4.52
N GLY A 113 -2.76 -1.26 5.15
CA GLY A 113 -3.94 -0.67 4.49
C GLY A 113 -3.71 0.72 3.89
N LEU A 114 -2.59 1.37 4.19
CA LEU A 114 -2.24 2.69 3.68
C LEU A 114 -1.19 2.67 2.56
N LEU A 115 -0.66 1.48 2.25
CA LEU A 115 0.24 1.29 1.11
C LEU A 115 -0.42 1.80 -0.18
N PRO A 116 0.37 2.33 -1.13
CA PRO A 116 -0.17 3.05 -2.28
C PRO A 116 -0.80 2.13 -3.33
N HIS A 117 -0.68 0.79 -3.19
CA HIS A 117 -1.36 -0.18 -4.04
C HIS A 117 -2.85 0.17 -4.21
N LEU A 118 -3.53 0.58 -3.13
CA LEU A 118 -4.94 0.95 -3.21
C LEU A 118 -5.25 2.27 -3.94
N ARG A 119 -4.26 3.16 -4.13
CA ARG A 119 -4.37 4.32 -5.05
C ARG A 119 -4.21 3.83 -6.50
N SER A 120 -3.28 2.91 -6.72
CA SER A 120 -3.11 2.22 -8.01
C SER A 120 -4.35 1.42 -8.39
N ALA A 121 -5.10 0.82 -7.45
CA ALA A 121 -6.41 0.21 -7.71
C ALA A 121 -7.50 1.21 -8.14
N THR A 122 -7.43 2.46 -7.68
CA THR A 122 -8.36 3.51 -8.13
C THR A 122 -7.99 4.07 -9.49
N LEU A 123 -6.70 4.07 -9.87
CA LEU A 123 -6.23 4.51 -11.19
C LEU A 123 -6.29 3.39 -12.23
N CYS A 124 -6.00 2.16 -11.83
CA CYS A 124 -6.11 0.97 -12.63
C CYS A 124 -7.47 0.33 -12.40
N ARG A 125 -8.33 0.33 -13.42
CA ARG A 125 -9.67 -0.31 -13.34
C ARG A 125 -9.64 -1.82 -13.02
N SER A 126 -8.47 -2.44 -12.97
CA SER A 126 -8.30 -3.87 -12.70
C SER A 126 -7.43 -4.09 -11.46
N GLN A 127 -8.06 -4.60 -10.39
CA GLN A 127 -7.35 -5.04 -9.18
C GLN A 127 -6.29 -6.12 -9.49
N ARG A 128 -6.49 -6.90 -10.55
CA ARG A 128 -5.55 -7.96 -10.97
C ARG A 128 -4.14 -7.43 -11.25
N PHE A 129 -3.98 -6.20 -11.73
CA PHE A 129 -2.66 -5.64 -12.09
C PHE A 129 -2.23 -4.49 -11.18
N GLU A 130 -2.77 -4.44 -9.96
CA GLU A 130 -2.50 -3.38 -8.99
C GLU A 130 -1.03 -3.31 -8.58
N LEU A 131 -0.40 -4.46 -8.31
CA LEU A 131 1.02 -4.56 -8.00
C LEU A 131 1.90 -4.09 -9.17
N PHE A 132 1.52 -4.44 -10.40
CA PHE A 132 2.21 -3.95 -11.60
C PHE A 132 2.11 -2.43 -11.71
N ALA A 133 0.92 -1.86 -11.55
CA ALA A 133 0.70 -0.42 -11.62
C ALA A 133 1.51 0.32 -10.55
N GLN A 134 1.57 -0.22 -9.33
CA GLN A 134 2.36 0.35 -8.24
C GLN A 134 3.85 0.38 -8.56
N VAL A 135 4.41 -0.77 -8.92
CA VAL A 135 5.85 -0.89 -9.19
C VAL A 135 6.24 -0.07 -10.42
N ALA A 136 5.37 0.01 -11.44
CA ALA A 136 5.56 0.88 -12.58
C ALA A 136 5.59 2.36 -12.18
N LEU A 137 4.66 2.80 -11.32
CA LEU A 137 4.63 4.17 -10.82
C LEU A 137 5.88 4.51 -10.00
N ASP A 138 6.36 3.59 -9.16
CA ASP A 138 7.59 3.76 -8.40
C ASP A 138 8.79 3.93 -9.33
N ILE A 139 8.91 3.09 -10.37
CA ILE A 139 9.96 3.23 -11.39
C ILE A 139 9.82 4.57 -12.12
N MET A 140 8.61 4.99 -12.47
CA MET A 140 8.38 6.30 -13.11
C MET A 140 8.86 7.44 -12.22
N ARG A 141 8.59 7.38 -10.90
CA ARG A 141 9.05 8.36 -9.89
C ARG A 141 10.56 8.36 -9.72
N GLU A 142 11.18 7.18 -9.67
CA GLU A 142 12.65 7.03 -9.56
C GLU A 142 13.42 7.60 -10.76
N GLN A 143 12.75 7.75 -11.91
CA GLN A 143 13.33 8.27 -13.15
C GLN A 143 12.99 9.74 -13.41
N VAL A 144 12.29 10.44 -12.50
CA VAL A 144 11.94 11.86 -12.66
C VAL A 144 13.20 12.75 -12.76
N ASP A 145 14.27 12.38 -12.08
CA ASP A 145 15.56 13.10 -12.11
C ASP A 145 16.51 12.59 -13.19
N LYS A 146 16.09 11.60 -13.99
CA LYS A 146 16.91 10.92 -15.00
C LYS A 146 16.26 11.03 -16.38
N SER A 147 17.02 10.76 -17.44
CA SER A 147 16.56 10.85 -18.83
C SER A 147 15.23 10.13 -19.04
N ARG A 148 14.34 10.73 -19.84
CA ARG A 148 12.93 10.32 -20.03
C ARG A 148 12.77 8.80 -20.23
N PRO A 149 12.12 8.07 -19.31
CA PRO A 149 11.88 6.65 -19.46
C PRO A 149 10.80 6.39 -20.52
N THR A 150 11.07 5.49 -21.46
CA THR A 150 10.06 5.03 -22.43
C THR A 150 9.07 4.06 -21.75
N LYS A 151 7.84 3.93 -22.27
CA LYS A 151 6.86 2.93 -21.76
C LYS A 151 7.44 1.51 -21.76
N ASP A 152 8.27 1.22 -22.73
CA ASP A 152 8.96 -0.06 -22.89
C ASP A 152 10.05 -0.28 -21.83
N PHE A 153 10.80 0.77 -21.46
CA PHE A 153 11.71 0.76 -20.32
C PHE A 153 10.96 0.48 -19.01
N VAL A 154 9.89 1.24 -18.73
CA VAL A 154 9.10 1.07 -17.50
C VAL A 154 8.52 -0.34 -17.44
N PHE A 155 7.95 -0.85 -18.53
CA PHE A 155 7.43 -2.21 -18.58
C PHE A 155 8.48 -3.27 -18.27
N ARG A 156 9.66 -3.22 -18.91
CA ARG A 156 10.74 -4.19 -18.67
C ARG A 156 11.25 -4.15 -17.24
N HIS A 157 11.51 -2.96 -16.70
CA HIS A 157 12.00 -2.82 -15.33
C HIS A 157 10.95 -3.22 -14.30
N THR A 158 9.67 -2.92 -14.55
CA THR A 158 8.56 -3.37 -13.68
C THR A 158 8.48 -4.88 -13.66
N LYS A 159 8.50 -5.51 -14.85
CA LYS A 159 8.49 -6.96 -14.99
C LYS A 159 9.69 -7.59 -14.26
N ALA A 160 10.89 -7.06 -14.46
CA ALA A 160 12.10 -7.57 -13.81
C ALA A 160 12.04 -7.44 -12.28
N ARG A 161 11.58 -6.30 -11.76
CA ARG A 161 11.46 -6.08 -10.32
C ARG A 161 10.40 -7.00 -9.69
N LEU A 162 9.26 -7.20 -10.35
CA LEU A 162 8.24 -8.16 -9.89
C LEU A 162 8.77 -9.60 -9.88
N ILE A 163 9.39 -10.05 -10.98
CA ILE A 163 9.94 -11.42 -11.04
C ILE A 163 11.05 -11.60 -10.00
N GLY A 164 11.93 -10.61 -9.82
CA GLY A 164 13.03 -10.70 -8.85
C GLY A 164 12.57 -10.66 -7.39
N THR A 165 11.46 -9.97 -7.09
CA THR A 165 10.96 -9.82 -5.71
C THR A 165 10.04 -10.97 -5.28
N TYR A 166 9.18 -11.44 -6.18
CA TYR A 166 8.14 -12.42 -5.86
C TYR A 166 8.35 -13.79 -6.49
N GLY A 167 9.25 -13.90 -7.47
CA GLY A 167 9.37 -15.08 -8.33
C GLY A 167 8.56 -14.97 -9.61
N ALA A 168 8.91 -15.80 -10.60
CA ALA A 168 8.13 -15.90 -11.83
C ALA A 168 6.74 -16.47 -11.53
N ASP A 169 5.72 -15.96 -12.23
CA ASP A 169 4.32 -16.42 -12.20
C ASP A 169 3.55 -16.30 -10.86
N VAL A 170 4.19 -15.83 -9.79
CA VAL A 170 3.52 -15.55 -8.50
C VAL A 170 2.60 -14.33 -8.59
N VAL A 171 3.03 -13.29 -9.32
CA VAL A 171 2.26 -12.06 -9.51
C VAL A 171 1.75 -12.01 -10.95
N PRO A 172 0.47 -11.70 -11.20
CA PRO A 172 -0.06 -11.51 -12.54
C PRO A 172 0.65 -10.36 -13.27
N ILE A 173 1.31 -10.69 -14.38
CA ILE A 173 1.98 -9.71 -15.25
C ILE A 173 1.08 -9.45 -16.46
N PRO A 174 0.72 -8.19 -16.77
CA PRO A 174 -0.11 -7.88 -17.91
C PRO A 174 0.60 -8.18 -19.24
N SER A 175 -0.19 -8.46 -20.28
CA SER A 175 0.33 -8.45 -21.66
C SER A 175 0.88 -7.07 -22.01
N LYS A 176 1.76 -6.99 -23.03
CA LYS A 176 2.40 -5.71 -23.42
C LYS A 176 1.37 -4.62 -23.74
N THR A 177 0.30 -4.96 -24.46
CA THR A 177 -0.82 -4.05 -24.76
C THR A 177 -1.49 -3.54 -23.49
N ARG A 178 -1.85 -4.45 -22.58
CA ARG A 178 -2.52 -4.09 -21.32
C ARG A 178 -1.61 -3.28 -20.41
N ALA A 179 -0.32 -3.60 -20.38
CA ALA A 179 0.68 -2.83 -19.65
C ALA A 179 0.72 -1.38 -20.15
N TYR A 180 0.71 -1.17 -21.46
CA TYR A 180 0.78 0.18 -22.04
C TYR A 180 -0.49 1.00 -21.78
N GLU A 181 -1.66 0.38 -21.72
CA GLU A 181 -2.89 1.03 -21.26
C GLU A 181 -2.78 1.48 -19.80
N ILE A 182 -2.30 0.59 -18.91
CA ILE A 182 -2.07 0.92 -17.51
C ILE A 182 -1.07 2.08 -17.39
N LEU A 183 0.05 2.02 -18.12
CA LEU A 183 1.05 3.09 -18.12
C LEU A 183 0.48 4.41 -18.67
N ALA A 184 -0.41 4.37 -19.66
CA ALA A 184 -1.05 5.59 -20.18
C ALA A 184 -1.99 6.23 -19.15
N GLU A 185 -2.67 5.43 -18.32
CA GLU A 185 -3.46 5.97 -17.20
C GLU A 185 -2.56 6.56 -16.10
N LEU A 186 -1.43 5.91 -15.80
CA LEU A 186 -0.46 6.42 -14.82
C LEU A 186 0.22 7.70 -15.29
N ASP A 187 0.49 7.84 -16.59
CA ASP A 187 1.08 9.02 -17.23
C ASP A 187 0.23 10.29 -17.01
N LYS A 188 -1.09 10.16 -16.82
CA LYS A 188 -1.98 11.29 -16.48
C LYS A 188 -1.70 11.86 -15.09
N VAL A 189 -1.19 11.04 -14.18
CA VAL A 189 -0.95 11.39 -12.77
C VAL A 189 0.53 11.70 -12.53
N CYS A 190 1.42 10.92 -13.14
CA CYS A 190 2.86 11.09 -13.08
C CYS A 190 3.40 11.04 -14.51
N PRO A 191 3.46 12.18 -15.22
CA PRO A 191 3.89 12.19 -16.61
C PRO A 191 5.32 11.70 -16.77
N LEU A 192 5.52 10.79 -17.72
CA LEU A 192 6.81 10.36 -18.26
C LEU A 192 7.54 11.52 -18.97
N SER A 193 6.86 12.65 -19.18
CA SER A 193 7.29 13.77 -20.01
C SER A 193 7.82 15.00 -19.25
N LEU A 194 7.76 15.03 -17.92
CA LEU A 194 8.09 16.25 -17.17
C LEU A 194 9.57 16.31 -16.75
N ALA A 195 10.25 17.36 -17.19
CA ALA A 195 11.41 17.90 -16.50
C ALA A 195 10.95 18.61 -15.22
N MET A 196 11.76 18.52 -14.15
CA MET A 196 11.68 19.04 -12.76
C MET A 196 10.65 20.12 -12.30
N THR A 197 9.98 20.87 -13.17
CA THR A 197 9.17 22.05 -12.79
C THR A 197 7.72 21.78 -12.38
N ALA A 198 7.16 20.59 -12.64
CA ALA A 198 5.74 20.30 -12.37
C ALA A 198 5.49 19.43 -11.12
N TRP A 199 6.52 18.96 -10.43
CA TRP A 199 6.36 18.02 -9.32
C TRP A 199 5.74 18.64 -8.06
N THR A 200 5.75 19.97 -7.92
CA THR A 200 5.07 20.68 -6.81
C THR A 200 3.57 20.37 -6.76
N ALA A 201 2.96 19.97 -7.87
CA ALA A 201 1.53 19.66 -7.96
C ALA A 201 1.16 18.20 -7.59
N CYS A 202 2.12 17.26 -7.55
CA CYS A 202 1.84 15.83 -7.38
C CYS A 202 2.07 15.32 -5.93
N ARG A 203 2.44 16.21 -5.00
CA ARG A 203 2.70 15.89 -3.59
C ARG A 203 1.44 15.90 -2.68
N ILE A 204 0.26 15.60 -3.24
CA ILE A 204 -1.04 15.61 -2.52
C ILE A 204 -1.62 14.19 -2.34
#